data_AF-A0A3D3R4Y3-F1
#
_entry.id   AF-A0A3D3R4Y3-F1
#
_cell.length_a   1.000
_cell.length_b   1.000
_cell.length_c   1.000
_cell.angle_alpha   90.00
_cell.angle_beta   90.00
_cell.angle_gamma   90.00
#
_symmetry.space_group_name_H-M   'P 1'
#
loop_
_entity.id
_entity.type
_entity.pdbx_description
1 polymer ?
#
loop_
_entity_poly.entity_id
_entity_poly.type
_entity_poly.pdbx_seq_one_letter_code
_entity_poly.pdbx_strand_id
1 'polypeptide(L)'
;MPNAVQAPSIPAGMEGIAQLSATDQVAALRQRTCPVTQEPLGSMGKPIRVTVGGQSIFVCCEGCVAAVKRNPDKYLRGASTRQHSIIR
;
A
#
# COMPACT_ATOMS: atom_id res chain seq x y z
N MET A 1 2.66 -26.10 9.26
CA MET A 1 2.00 -25.12 10.14
C MET A 1 2.40 -23.73 9.71
N PRO A 2 1.57 -22.93 9.00
CA PRO A 2 1.94 -21.55 8.74
C PRO A 2 1.70 -20.72 10.00
N ASN A 3 2.78 -20.11 10.47
CA ASN A 3 2.88 -19.25 11.63
C ASN A 3 1.77 -18.19 11.65
N ALA A 4 1.03 -18.12 12.75
CA ALA A 4 0.12 -17.03 13.08
C ALA A 4 0.93 -15.77 13.42
N VAL A 5 1.54 -15.15 12.42
CA VAL A 5 2.01 -13.77 12.53
C VAL A 5 0.75 -12.92 12.56
N GLN A 6 0.51 -12.24 13.67
CA GLN A 6 -0.72 -11.51 13.96
C GLN A 6 -1.21 -10.73 12.73
N ALA A 7 -2.41 -11.05 12.26
CA ALA A 7 -3.04 -10.26 11.21
C ALA A 7 -3.20 -8.82 11.75
N PRO A 8 -2.60 -7.80 11.12
CA PRO A 8 -2.83 -6.42 11.53
C PRO A 8 -4.33 -6.10 11.47
N SER A 9 -4.80 -5.29 12.41
CA SER A 9 -6.21 -4.90 12.49
C SER A 9 -6.63 -4.12 11.23
N ILE A 10 -7.35 -4.78 10.33
CA ILE A 10 -7.86 -4.19 9.09
C ILE A 10 -9.09 -3.34 9.46
N PRO A 11 -9.08 -2.01 9.20
CA PRO A 11 -10.25 -1.18 9.47
C PRO A 11 -11.37 -1.51 8.48
N ALA A 12 -12.61 -1.25 8.89
CA ALA A 12 -13.78 -1.36 8.02
C ALA A 12 -13.61 -0.44 6.78
N GLY A 13 -13.87 -0.98 5.58
CA GLY A 13 -13.62 -0.32 4.30
C GLY A 13 -12.24 -0.62 3.68
N MET A 14 -11.42 -1.46 4.31
CA MET A 14 -10.12 -1.91 3.77
C MET A 14 -10.00 -3.44 3.75
N GLU A 15 -11.11 -4.16 3.74
CA GLU A 15 -11.16 -5.63 3.89
C GLU A 15 -10.30 -6.38 2.88
N GLY A 16 -10.15 -5.87 1.66
CA GLY A 16 -9.30 -6.46 0.63
C GLY A 16 -7.83 -6.59 1.05
N ILE A 17 -7.35 -5.78 1.99
CA ILE A 17 -5.99 -5.91 2.55
C ILE A 17 -5.84 -7.29 3.23
N ALA A 18 -6.87 -7.86 3.85
CA ALA A 18 -6.80 -9.16 4.52
C ALA A 18 -6.39 -10.32 3.58
N GLN A 19 -6.54 -10.14 2.26
CA GLN A 19 -6.17 -11.12 1.25
C GLN A 19 -4.67 -11.10 0.88
N LEU A 20 -3.90 -10.17 1.45
CA LEU A 20 -2.45 -10.07 1.33
C LEU A 20 -1.73 -10.87 2.42
N SER A 21 -0.43 -11.12 2.25
CA SER A 21 0.41 -11.67 3.31
C SER A 21 0.64 -10.65 4.43
N ALA A 22 0.85 -11.07 5.68
CA ALA A 22 0.99 -10.15 6.83
C ALA A 22 1.96 -8.99 6.60
N THR A 23 3.10 -9.23 5.95
CA THR A 23 4.08 -8.18 5.59
C THR A 23 3.50 -7.15 4.61
N ASP A 24 2.78 -7.60 3.59
CA ASP A 24 2.14 -6.75 2.60
C ASP A 24 0.92 -6.02 3.22
N GLN A 25 0.21 -6.66 4.15
CA GLN A 25 -0.87 -6.02 4.90
C GLN A 25 -0.36 -4.81 5.69
N VAL A 26 0.74 -4.97 6.43
CA VAL A 26 1.36 -3.87 7.18
C VAL A 26 1.80 -2.74 6.23
N ALA A 27 2.37 -3.07 5.08
CA ALA A 27 2.81 -2.07 4.11
C ALA A 27 1.62 -1.34 3.44
N ALA A 28 0.56 -2.07 3.07
CA ALA A 28 -0.68 -1.49 2.55
C ALA A 28 -1.39 -0.61 3.60
N LEU A 29 -1.43 -1.04 4.86
CA LEU A 29 -1.99 -0.25 5.97
C LEU A 29 -1.14 0.96 6.34
N ARG A 30 0.18 0.94 6.11
CA ARG A 30 1.02 2.14 6.22
C ARG A 30 0.68 3.16 5.14
N GLN A 31 0.36 2.67 3.94
CA GLN A 31 -0.01 3.53 2.83
C GLN A 31 -1.45 4.06 2.96
N ARG A 32 -2.38 3.22 3.43
CA ARG A 32 -3.84 3.45 3.62
C ARG A 32 -4.63 3.73 2.34
N THR A 33 -4.05 4.49 1.42
CA THR A 33 -4.77 5.11 0.30
C THR A 33 -4.04 4.84 -1.02
N CYS A 34 -4.81 4.64 -2.10
CA CYS A 34 -4.29 4.50 -3.45
C CYS A 34 -3.69 5.84 -3.92
N PRO A 35 -2.43 5.89 -4.40
CA PRO A 35 -1.78 7.13 -4.83
C PRO A 35 -2.36 7.68 -6.14
N VAL A 36 -3.13 6.85 -6.87
CA VAL A 36 -3.74 7.21 -8.16
C VAL A 36 -5.12 7.79 -7.93
N THR A 37 -6.01 7.07 -7.23
CA THR A 37 -7.41 7.47 -7.04
C THR A 37 -7.69 8.19 -5.71
N GLN A 38 -6.74 8.17 -4.77
CA GLN A 38 -6.92 8.68 -3.40
C GLN A 38 -8.01 7.95 -2.59
N GLU A 39 -8.36 6.73 -3.00
CA GLU A 39 -9.33 5.88 -2.30
C GLU A 39 -8.66 4.91 -1.32
N PRO A 40 -9.37 4.48 -0.26
CA PRO A 40 -8.84 3.49 0.68
C PRO A 40 -8.46 2.16 0.00
N LEU A 41 -7.24 1.69 0.27
CA LEU A 41 -6.78 0.40 -0.21
C LEU A 41 -7.59 -0.72 0.45
N GLY A 42 -8.05 -1.69 -0.34
CA GLY A 42 -8.85 -2.80 0.16
C GLY A 42 -10.36 -2.57 0.06
N SER A 43 -10.81 -1.34 -0.22
CA SER A 43 -12.24 -1.03 -0.38
C SER A 43 -12.86 -1.68 -1.63
N MET A 44 -12.07 -1.83 -2.69
CA MET A 44 -12.50 -2.48 -3.95
C MET A 44 -12.01 -3.94 -4.08
N GLY A 45 -11.55 -4.55 -2.99
CA GLY A 45 -10.95 -5.89 -3.00
C GLY A 45 -9.43 -5.86 -2.88
N LYS A 46 -8.77 -6.97 -3.25
CA LYS A 46 -7.34 -7.22 -3.00
C LYS A 46 -6.44 -6.13 -3.61
N PRO A 47 -5.70 -5.36 -2.79
CA PRO A 47 -4.72 -4.42 -3.31
C PRO A 47 -3.60 -5.13 -4.07
N ILE A 48 -3.04 -4.47 -5.08
CA ILE A 48 -1.96 -4.99 -5.90
C ILE A 48 -0.67 -4.30 -5.51
N ARG A 49 0.35 -5.10 -5.16
CA ARG A 49 1.70 -4.60 -4.90
C ARG A 49 2.44 -4.36 -6.21
N VAL A 50 2.95 -3.15 -6.39
CA VAL A 50 3.78 -2.73 -7.51
C VAL A 50 5.12 -2.27 -6.96
N THR A 51 6.22 -2.77 -7.50
CA THR A 51 7.56 -2.31 -7.11
C THR A 51 8.09 -1.38 -8.20
N VAL A 52 8.39 -0.13 -7.83
CA VAL A 52 8.90 0.92 -8.74
C VAL A 52 9.99 1.71 -8.03
N GLY A 53 11.14 1.92 -8.68
CA GLY A 53 12.25 2.68 -8.10
C GLY A 53 12.81 2.11 -6.79
N GLY A 54 12.67 0.81 -6.55
CA GLY A 54 13.09 0.17 -5.29
C GLY A 54 12.08 0.32 -4.14
N GLN A 55 10.96 1.01 -4.34
CA GLN A 55 9.87 1.11 -3.36
C GLN A 55 8.68 0.23 -3.76
N SER A 56 8.08 -0.42 -2.77
CA SER A 56 6.82 -1.16 -2.95
C SER A 56 5.64 -0.24 -2.65
N ILE A 57 4.77 -0.05 -3.64
CA ILE A 57 3.54 0.73 -3.56
C ILE A 57 2.33 -0.15 -3.82
N PHE A 58 1.22 0.12 -3.15
CA PHE A 58 -0.02 -0.63 -3.30
C PHE A 58 -1.04 0.19 -4.08
N VAL A 59 -1.81 -0.47 -4.95
CA VAL A 59 -2.87 0.16 -5.73
C VAL A 59 -4.17 -0.63 -5.64
N CYS A 60 -5.30 0.03 -5.84
CA CYS A 60 -6.62 -0.60 -5.69
C CYS A 60 -7.05 -1.47 -6.89
N CYS A 61 -6.49 -1.26 -8.09
CA CYS A 61 -6.88 -1.99 -9.29
C CYS A 61 -5.76 -2.03 -10.36
N GLU A 62 -5.92 -2.90 -11.38
CA GLU A 62 -4.98 -3.04 -12.49
C GLU A 62 -4.81 -1.75 -13.31
N GLY A 63 -5.87 -0.96 -13.46
CA GLY A 63 -5.79 0.36 -14.11
C GLY A 63 -4.82 1.30 -13.40
N CYS A 64 -4.80 1.28 -12.06
CA CYS A 64 -3.84 2.03 -11.26
C CYS A 64 -2.42 1.48 -11.40
N VAL A 65 -2.23 0.18 -11.59
CA VAL A 65 -0.90 -0.41 -11.88
C VAL A 65 -0.34 0.19 -13.16
N ALA A 66 -1.14 0.26 -14.22
CA ALA A 66 -0.73 0.84 -15.50
C ALA A 66 -0.37 2.33 -15.35
N ALA A 67 -1.14 3.09 -14.57
CA ALA A 67 -0.85 4.49 -14.29
C ALA A 67 0.49 4.67 -13.54
N VAL A 68 0.73 3.86 -12.51
CA VAL A 68 1.98 3.87 -11.75
C VAL A 68 3.17 3.47 -12.62
N LYS A 69 3.04 2.43 -13.45
CA LYS A 69 4.11 2.02 -14.39
C LYS A 69 4.41 3.07 -15.44
N ARG A 70 3.40 3.83 -15.89
CA ARG A 70 3.59 4.92 -16.87
C ARG A 70 4.30 6.13 -16.26
N ASN A 71 4.03 6.46 -15.00
CA ASN A 71 4.61 7.63 -14.33
C ASN A 71 5.00 7.32 -12.86
N PRO A 72 5.99 6.45 -12.63
CA PRO A 72 6.32 6.00 -11.26
C PRO A 72 6.76 7.16 -10.37
N ASP A 73 7.60 8.09 -10.85
CA ASP A 73 8.04 9.28 -10.12
C ASP A 73 6.92 10.20 -9.66
N LYS A 74 5.76 10.18 -10.34
CA LYS A 74 4.60 10.97 -9.94
C LYS A 74 3.95 10.40 -8.68
N TYR A 75 3.91 9.07 -8.55
CA TYR A 75 3.17 8.37 -7.49
C TYR A 75 4.07 7.88 -6.33
N LEU A 76 5.38 7.85 -6.54
CA LEU A 76 6.36 7.53 -5.49
C LEU A 76 6.51 8.62 -4.42
N ARG A 77 5.99 9.83 -4.66
CA ARG A 77 6.14 11.02 -3.79
C ARG A 77 5.45 10.98 -2.42
N GLY A 78 4.83 9.87 -2.03
CA GLY A 78 4.11 9.74 -0.75
C GLY A 78 4.63 8.69 0.22
N ALA A 79 5.54 7.80 -0.18
CA ALA A 79 5.94 6.65 0.63
C ALA A 79 7.07 6.94 1.64
N SER A 80 7.50 8.20 1.78
CA SER A 80 8.63 8.56 2.65
C SER A 80 8.54 9.97 3.22
N THR A 81 7.51 10.25 4.02
CA THR A 81 7.70 11.24 5.10
C THR A 81 8.31 10.52 6.29
N ARG A 82 9.60 10.16 6.16
CA ARG A 82 10.47 10.10 7.33
C ARG A 82 10.91 11.54 7.57
N GLN A 83 10.01 12.35 8.13
CA GLN A 83 10.42 13.55 8.86
C GLN A 83 11.06 13.08 10.17
N HIS A 84 12.23 12.45 10.03
CA HIS A 84 13.16 12.36 11.14
C HIS A 84 13.70 13.79 11.28
N SER A 85 12.91 14.64 11.94
CA SER A 85 13.39 15.93 12.43
C SER A 85 14.36 15.59 13.55
N ILE A 86 15.60 15.45 13.10
CA ILE A 86 16.82 15.45 13.85
C ILE A 86 16.80 16.52 14.97
N ILE A 87 17.19 16.10 16.18
CA ILE A 87 17.85 16.87 17.26
C ILE A 87 17.31 18.27 17.68
N ARG A 88 16.66 18.33 18.85
CA ARG A 88 16.94 19.34 19.89
C ARG A 88 16.84 18.69 21.26
#